data_AF-A0A238JGD1-F1
#
_entry.id   AF-A0A238JGD1-F1
#
_cell.length_a   1.000
_cell.length_b   1.000
_cell.length_c   1.000
_cell.angle_alpha   90.00
_cell.angle_beta   90.00
_cell.angle_gamma   90.00
#
_symmetry.space_group_name_H-M   'P 1'
#
loop_
_entity.id
_entity.type
_entity.pdbx_description
1 polymer ?
#
loop_
_entity_poly.entity_id
_entity_poly.type
_entity_poly.pdbx_seq_one_letter_code
_entity_poly.pdbx_strand_id
1 'polypeptide(L)'
;MDEKQIASLVDEEIAKRHLAGQLEPAENPRWRFLRHPLMLTIVGFLLTVGIGGFYDSVLENRKQAAAERLVAMDAVHGLVQAAAERRVRGSLVVSGIRRGLPSDRLHERKSAYDVAYIDWNTNLIPRLSALRHYLDSDQQNDFEIQMNLNFFPWMGAADNCLTRAYDVVQSQADDRSALAQEILANCSGPGDIPDIKASYSFSEISRALHGCEIAVVETLAVTVRRGIQASDATWPQVQEKAVAMFQHYCRPDWEG
;
A
#
# COMPACT_ATOMS: atom_id res chain seq x y z
N MET A 1 59.36 21.42 51.27
CA MET A 1 59.44 21.76 49.84
C MET A 1 60.69 22.59 49.70
N ASP A 2 61.69 22.04 49.04
CA ASP A 2 63.04 22.60 48.99
C ASP A 2 63.03 23.87 48.11
N GLU A 3 63.78 24.91 48.50
CA GLU A 3 63.81 26.22 47.83
C GLU A 3 64.13 26.07 46.33
N LYS A 4 64.91 25.04 45.99
CA LYS A 4 65.26 24.66 44.62
C LYS A 4 64.09 24.16 43.77
N GLN A 5 63.09 23.50 44.37
CA GLN A 5 61.90 23.03 43.64
C GLN A 5 60.93 24.16 43.31
N ILE A 6 60.87 25.19 44.16
CA ILE A 6 60.05 26.38 43.90
C ILE A 6 60.66 27.17 42.74
N ALA A 7 61.99 27.33 42.73
CA ALA A 7 62.69 28.00 41.65
C ALA A 7 62.45 27.34 40.27
N SER A 8 62.53 26.00 40.18
CA SER A 8 62.31 25.30 38.90
C SER A 8 60.89 25.40 38.36
N LEU A 9 59.88 25.45 39.25
CA LEU A 9 58.47 25.64 38.85
C LEU A 9 58.20 27.06 38.35
N VAL A 10 58.83 28.06 38.97
CA VAL A 10 58.72 29.46 38.54
C VAL A 10 59.37 29.64 37.17
N ASP A 11 60.54 29.03 36.92
CA ASP A 11 61.22 29.09 35.63
C ASP A 11 60.43 28.38 34.52
N GLU A 12 59.79 27.24 34.82
CA GLU A 12 58.92 26.54 33.86
C GLU A 12 57.68 27.36 33.50
N GLU A 13 57.07 28.04 34.48
CA GLU A 13 55.89 28.87 34.25
C GLU A 13 56.24 30.16 33.49
N ILE A 14 57.42 30.75 33.75
CA ILE A 14 57.94 31.87 32.99
C ILE A 14 58.23 31.44 31.54
N ALA A 15 58.81 30.26 31.33
CA ALA A 15 59.05 29.71 29.99
C ALA A 15 57.74 29.45 29.23
N LYS A 16 56.72 28.90 29.90
CA LYS A 16 55.38 28.71 29.32
C LYS A 16 54.71 30.03 28.96
N ARG A 17 54.83 31.06 29.80
CA ARG A 17 54.30 32.40 29.51
C ARG A 17 55.03 33.07 28.34
N HIS A 18 56.34 32.87 28.22
CA HIS A 18 57.09 33.37 27.06
C HIS A 18 56.72 32.66 25.75
N LEU A 19 56.52 31.34 25.79
CA LEU A 19 56.03 30.58 24.63
C LEU A 19 54.58 30.97 24.26
N ALA A 20 53.71 31.16 25.26
CA ALA A 20 52.33 31.61 25.03
C ALA A 20 52.25 33.02 24.43
N GLY A 21 53.15 33.93 24.83
CA GLY A 21 53.22 35.28 24.26
C GLY A 21 53.76 35.35 22.83
N GLN A 22 54.53 34.35 22.38
CA GLN A 22 55.01 34.24 20.99
C GLN A 22 54.05 33.49 20.06
N LEU A 23 53.06 32.82 20.63
CA LEU A 23 51.99 32.12 19.90
C LEU A 23 50.76 33.00 19.71
N GLU A 24 50.84 34.34 19.83
CA GLU A 24 49.78 35.19 19.30
C GLU A 24 49.76 35.01 17.78
N PRO A 25 48.78 34.27 17.23
CA PRO A 25 48.78 33.98 15.81
C PRO A 25 48.65 35.31 15.09
N ALA A 26 49.59 35.63 14.19
CA ALA A 26 49.59 36.86 13.41
C ALA A 26 48.16 37.13 12.91
N GLU A 27 47.54 38.15 13.49
CA GLU A 27 46.10 38.30 13.45
C GLU A 27 45.70 38.65 12.01
N ASN A 28 45.25 37.65 11.26
CA ASN A 28 45.00 37.81 9.84
C ASN A 28 43.88 38.87 9.69
N PRO A 29 44.12 40.00 8.97
CA PRO A 29 43.25 41.17 8.98
C PRO A 29 41.81 40.88 8.55
N ARG A 30 41.58 39.77 7.84
CA ARG A 30 40.26 39.25 7.48
C ARG A 30 39.38 38.90 8.69
N TRP A 31 39.96 38.45 9.81
CA TRP A 31 39.20 38.08 11.01
C TRP A 31 38.77 39.28 11.86
N ARG A 32 39.44 40.44 11.76
CA ARG A 32 39.00 41.66 12.45
C ARG A 32 37.68 42.18 11.91
N PHE A 33 37.44 42.04 10.60
CA PHE A 33 36.19 42.44 9.97
C PHE A 33 35.00 41.57 10.42
N LEU A 34 35.23 40.27 10.61
CA LEU A 34 34.23 39.31 11.11
C LEU A 34 33.87 39.53 12.59
N ARG A 35 34.73 40.17 13.38
CA ARG A 35 34.45 40.52 14.79
C ARG A 35 33.60 41.78 14.96
N HIS A 36 33.32 42.51 13.88
CA HIS A 36 32.46 43.68 13.98
C HIS A 36 31.01 43.26 14.33
N PRO A 37 30.36 43.86 15.35
CA PRO A 37 29.05 43.40 15.84
C PRO A 37 27.98 43.41 14.75
N LEU A 38 28.03 44.38 13.84
CA LEU A 38 27.13 44.45 12.69
C LEU A 38 27.33 43.27 11.72
N MET A 39 28.56 42.86 11.43
CA MET A 39 28.82 41.71 10.55
C MET A 39 28.34 40.41 11.17
N LEU A 40 28.52 40.23 12.48
CA LEU A 40 28.00 39.07 13.21
C LEU A 40 26.46 39.00 13.13
N THR A 41 25.75 40.12 13.27
CA THR A 41 24.29 40.13 13.13
C THR A 41 23.81 39.78 11.72
N ILE A 42 24.49 40.29 10.68
CA ILE A 42 24.14 39.97 9.29
C ILE A 42 24.38 38.50 9.01
N VAL A 43 25.56 37.97 9.37
CA VAL A 43 25.89 36.55 9.17
C VAL A 43 24.94 35.66 9.96
N GLY A 44 24.64 35.99 11.21
CA GLY A 44 23.69 35.27 12.05
C GLY A 44 22.27 35.26 11.45
N PHE A 45 21.82 36.40 10.93
CA PHE A 45 20.53 36.50 10.23
C PHE A 45 20.49 35.63 8.98
N LEU A 46 21.51 35.73 8.11
CA LEU A 46 21.58 34.93 6.88
C LEU A 46 21.64 33.42 7.18
N LEU A 47 22.41 33.02 8.19
CA LEU A 47 22.46 31.63 8.64
C LEU A 47 21.11 31.16 9.19
N THR A 48 20.43 31.98 9.98
CA THR A 48 19.12 31.65 10.54
C THR A 48 18.07 31.50 9.44
N VAL A 49 18.05 32.41 8.47
CA VAL A 49 17.14 32.33 7.30
C VAL A 49 17.45 31.10 6.45
N GLY A 50 18.74 30.83 6.17
CA GLY A 50 19.15 29.66 5.38
C GLY A 50 18.80 28.33 6.04
N ILE A 51 19.10 28.20 7.34
CA ILE A 51 18.78 26.99 8.13
C ILE A 51 17.26 26.84 8.29
N GLY A 52 16.54 27.93 8.57
CA GLY A 52 15.08 27.94 8.68
C GLY A 52 14.40 27.47 7.40
N GLY A 53 14.77 28.06 6.25
CA GLY A 53 14.23 27.66 4.95
C GLY A 53 14.55 26.22 4.56
N PHE A 54 15.77 25.75 4.87
CA PHE A 54 16.14 24.35 4.68
C PHE A 54 15.29 23.41 5.56
N TYR A 55 15.11 23.75 6.84
CA TYR A 55 14.31 22.95 7.77
C TYR A 55 12.84 22.90 7.37
N ASP A 56 12.26 24.04 6.97
CA ASP A 56 10.88 24.13 6.49
C ASP A 56 10.68 23.30 5.22
N SER A 57 11.61 23.35 4.27
CA SER A 57 11.55 22.51 3.06
C SER A 57 11.60 21.02 3.40
N VAL A 58 12.51 20.60 4.29
CA VAL A 58 12.59 19.21 4.74
C VAL A 58 11.31 18.77 5.45
N LEU A 59 10.74 19.63 6.29
CA LEU A 59 9.52 19.35 7.03
C LEU A 59 8.31 19.25 6.09
N GLU A 60 8.20 20.15 5.12
CA GLU A 60 7.10 20.16 4.16
C GLU A 60 7.15 18.94 3.24
N ASN A 61 8.34 18.56 2.75
CA ASN A 61 8.53 17.33 1.98
C ASN A 61 8.11 16.09 2.79
N ARG A 62 8.41 16.05 4.09
CA ARG A 62 8.00 14.95 4.97
C ARG A 62 6.49 14.91 5.17
N LYS A 63 5.83 16.06 5.32
CA LYS A 63 4.37 16.14 5.43
C LYS A 63 3.69 15.69 4.15
N GLN A 64 4.18 16.15 3.00
CA GLN A 64 3.66 15.75 1.69
C GLN A 64 3.79 14.24 1.48
N ALA A 65 4.99 13.68 1.71
CA ALA A 65 5.20 12.23 1.61
C ALA A 65 4.31 11.42 2.58
N ALA A 66 4.07 11.94 3.79
CA ALA A 66 3.16 11.33 4.74
C ALA A 66 1.69 11.38 4.28
N ALA A 67 1.26 12.50 3.68
CA ALA A 67 -0.08 12.66 3.13
C ALA A 67 -0.33 11.72 1.94
N GLU A 68 0.60 11.68 0.98
CA GLU A 68 0.56 10.77 -0.18
C GLU A 68 0.48 9.31 0.29
N ARG A 69 1.24 8.94 1.32
CA ARG A 69 1.17 7.62 1.94
C ARG A 69 -0.19 7.30 2.54
N LEU A 70 -0.84 8.25 3.23
CA LEU A 70 -2.17 8.04 3.79
C LEU A 70 -3.19 7.83 2.68
N VAL A 71 -3.11 8.59 1.59
CA VAL A 71 -3.97 8.41 0.41
C VAL A 71 -3.77 7.02 -0.21
N ALA A 72 -2.53 6.56 -0.34
CA ALA A 72 -2.24 5.22 -0.85
C ALA A 72 -2.81 4.13 0.07
N MET A 73 -2.62 4.24 1.39
CA MET A 73 -3.16 3.27 2.35
C MET A 73 -4.69 3.24 2.35
N ASP A 74 -5.34 4.40 2.24
CA ASP A 74 -6.78 4.50 2.11
C ASP A 74 -7.27 3.84 0.81
N ALA A 75 -6.57 4.04 -0.31
CA ALA A 75 -6.87 3.39 -1.57
C ALA A 75 -6.77 1.85 -1.48
N VAL A 76 -5.72 1.33 -0.84
CA VAL A 76 -5.57 -0.11 -0.56
C VAL A 76 -6.72 -0.64 0.27
N HIS A 77 -6.98 0.01 1.41
CA HIS A 77 -8.03 -0.42 2.34
C HIS A 77 -9.41 -0.39 1.66
N GLY A 78 -9.70 0.68 0.92
CA GLY A 78 -10.91 0.82 0.14
C GLY A 78 -11.09 -0.30 -0.89
N LEU A 79 -10.04 -0.66 -1.65
CA LEU A 79 -10.09 -1.77 -2.61
C LEU A 79 -10.45 -3.09 -1.91
N VAL A 80 -9.71 -3.44 -0.86
CA VAL A 80 -9.92 -4.69 -0.13
C VAL A 80 -11.31 -4.74 0.50
N GLN A 81 -11.75 -3.63 1.10
CA GLN A 81 -13.08 -3.53 1.70
C GLN A 81 -14.19 -3.72 0.66
N ALA A 82 -14.09 -3.05 -0.49
CA ALA A 82 -15.10 -3.16 -1.56
C ALA A 82 -15.15 -4.58 -2.16
N ALA A 83 -14.00 -5.24 -2.33
CA ALA A 83 -13.93 -6.64 -2.74
C ALA A 83 -14.62 -7.56 -1.72
N ALA A 84 -14.24 -7.44 -0.45
CA ALA A 84 -14.79 -8.26 0.63
C ALA A 84 -16.31 -8.07 0.79
N GLU A 85 -16.77 -6.83 0.75
CA GLU A 85 -18.20 -6.50 0.85
C GLU A 85 -19.00 -7.17 -0.28
N ARG A 86 -18.51 -7.06 -1.52
CA ARG A 86 -19.14 -7.70 -2.68
C ARG A 86 -19.17 -9.22 -2.54
N ARG A 87 -18.07 -9.86 -2.14
CA ARG A 87 -18.01 -11.31 -1.90
C ARG A 87 -18.99 -11.77 -0.81
N VAL A 88 -19.04 -11.05 0.32
CA VAL A 88 -19.95 -11.36 1.43
C VAL A 88 -21.41 -11.23 0.98
N ARG A 89 -21.76 -10.14 0.30
CA ARG A 89 -23.12 -9.93 -0.24
C ARG A 89 -23.48 -11.00 -1.27
N GLY A 90 -22.55 -11.42 -2.14
CA GLY A 90 -22.77 -12.52 -3.08
C GLY A 90 -23.03 -13.84 -2.37
N SER A 91 -22.28 -14.12 -1.30
CA SER A 91 -22.49 -15.30 -0.46
C SER A 91 -23.86 -15.29 0.24
N LEU A 92 -24.39 -14.11 0.61
CA LEU A 92 -25.74 -13.96 1.15
C LEU A 92 -26.83 -14.25 0.11
N VAL A 93 -26.62 -13.88 -1.15
CA VAL A 93 -27.52 -14.22 -2.27
C VAL A 93 -27.53 -15.73 -2.48
N VAL A 94 -26.36 -16.37 -2.59
CA VAL A 94 -26.24 -17.85 -2.70
C VAL A 94 -26.92 -18.56 -1.54
N SER A 95 -26.71 -18.09 -0.33
CA SER A 95 -27.36 -18.63 0.86
C SER A 95 -28.88 -18.41 0.84
N GLY A 96 -29.36 -17.36 0.17
CA GLY A 96 -30.79 -17.12 -0.04
C GLY A 96 -31.39 -18.11 -1.03
N ILE A 97 -30.71 -18.36 -2.15
CA ILE A 97 -31.10 -19.35 -3.17
C ILE A 97 -31.17 -20.75 -2.56
N ARG A 98 -30.11 -21.17 -1.86
CA ARG A 98 -30.04 -22.52 -1.23
C ARG A 98 -31.14 -22.77 -0.21
N ARG A 99 -31.61 -21.71 0.48
CA ARG A 99 -32.69 -21.79 1.47
C ARG A 99 -34.09 -21.60 0.87
N GLY A 100 -34.20 -21.34 -0.43
CA GLY A 100 -35.48 -21.05 -1.07
C GLY A 100 -36.17 -19.83 -0.46
N LEU A 101 -35.43 -18.73 -0.25
CA LEU A 101 -36.04 -17.51 0.29
C LEU A 101 -37.17 -16.99 -0.61
N PRO A 102 -38.18 -16.33 -0.03
CA PRO A 102 -39.20 -15.58 -0.78
C PRO A 102 -38.56 -14.61 -1.79
N SER A 103 -39.21 -14.43 -2.96
CA SER A 103 -38.63 -13.69 -4.09
C SER A 103 -38.30 -12.23 -3.73
N ASP A 104 -39.14 -11.58 -2.92
CA ASP A 104 -38.92 -10.23 -2.38
C ASP A 104 -37.61 -10.14 -1.56
N ARG A 105 -37.40 -11.07 -0.63
CA ARG A 105 -36.17 -11.11 0.19
C ARG A 105 -34.93 -11.51 -0.60
N LEU A 106 -35.09 -12.37 -1.62
CA LEU A 106 -33.99 -12.72 -2.50
C LEU A 106 -33.61 -11.53 -3.40
N HIS A 107 -34.60 -10.79 -3.90
CA HIS A 107 -34.40 -9.58 -4.68
C HIS A 107 -33.69 -8.49 -3.86
N GLU A 108 -34.08 -8.28 -2.60
CA GLU A 108 -33.40 -7.35 -1.69
C GLU A 108 -31.89 -7.69 -1.56
N ARG A 109 -31.56 -8.97 -1.36
CA ARG A 109 -30.15 -9.42 -1.27
C ARG A 109 -29.40 -9.22 -2.58
N LYS A 110 -30.03 -9.49 -3.72
CA LYS A 110 -29.43 -9.29 -5.04
C LYS A 110 -29.21 -7.81 -5.32
N SER A 111 -30.18 -6.96 -4.99
CA SER A 111 -30.04 -5.51 -5.10
C SER A 111 -28.88 -4.99 -4.24
N ALA A 112 -28.75 -5.46 -3.00
CA ALA A 112 -27.61 -5.13 -2.16
C ALA A 112 -26.28 -5.58 -2.79
N TYR A 113 -26.22 -6.77 -3.37
CA TYR A 113 -25.05 -7.23 -4.12
C TYR A 113 -24.72 -6.29 -5.30
N ASP A 114 -25.73 -5.89 -6.08
CA ASP A 114 -25.55 -5.04 -7.25
C ASP A 114 -25.05 -3.64 -6.89
N VAL A 115 -25.49 -3.10 -5.76
CA VAL A 115 -24.94 -1.85 -5.21
C VAL A 115 -23.44 -1.99 -4.92
N ALA A 116 -23.00 -3.11 -4.32
CA ALA A 116 -21.57 -3.34 -4.06
C ALA A 116 -20.78 -3.65 -5.35
N TYR A 117 -21.40 -4.27 -6.35
CA TYR A 117 -20.83 -4.43 -7.69
C TYR A 117 -20.57 -3.06 -8.34
N ILE A 118 -21.54 -2.15 -8.29
CA ILE A 118 -21.39 -0.80 -8.84
C ILE A 118 -20.29 -0.05 -8.08
N ASP A 119 -20.34 -0.02 -6.74
CA ASP A 119 -19.35 0.67 -5.92
C ASP A 119 -17.92 0.18 -6.19
N TRP A 120 -17.73 -1.13 -6.31
CA TRP A 120 -16.45 -1.70 -6.70
C TRP A 120 -15.97 -1.13 -8.05
N ASN A 121 -16.81 -1.17 -9.08
CA ASN A 121 -16.41 -0.76 -10.43
C ASN A 121 -16.18 0.76 -10.53
N THR A 122 -16.98 1.57 -9.83
CA THR A 122 -16.83 3.03 -9.85
C THR A 122 -15.59 3.49 -9.11
N ASN A 123 -15.20 2.82 -8.03
CA ASN A 123 -14.06 3.21 -7.22
C ASN A 123 -12.75 2.46 -7.55
N LEU A 124 -12.80 1.43 -8.40
CA LEU A 124 -11.62 0.65 -8.78
C LEU A 124 -10.55 1.53 -9.45
N ILE A 125 -10.89 2.23 -10.52
CA ILE A 125 -9.93 3.03 -11.29
C ILE A 125 -9.34 4.18 -10.47
N PRO A 126 -10.13 5.00 -9.75
CA PRO A 126 -9.56 6.04 -8.89
C PRO A 126 -8.59 5.50 -7.84
N ARG A 127 -8.90 4.37 -7.19
CA ARG A 127 -8.02 3.77 -6.17
C ARG A 127 -6.74 3.20 -6.78
N LEU A 128 -6.82 2.53 -7.93
CA LEU A 128 -5.62 2.08 -8.65
C LEU A 128 -4.76 3.27 -9.09
N SER A 129 -5.40 4.35 -9.58
CA SER A 129 -4.68 5.57 -9.95
C SER A 129 -3.95 6.22 -8.77
N ALA A 130 -4.56 6.25 -7.59
CA ALA A 130 -3.92 6.75 -6.38
C ALA A 130 -2.69 5.90 -6.00
N LEU A 131 -2.78 4.59 -6.18
CA LEU A 131 -1.63 3.69 -5.97
C LEU A 131 -0.52 3.91 -6.99
N ARG A 132 -0.83 4.05 -8.29
CA ARG A 132 0.16 4.36 -9.32
C ARG A 132 0.93 5.64 -9.02
N HIS A 133 0.20 6.69 -8.64
CA HIS A 133 0.79 7.98 -8.30
C HIS A 133 1.75 7.86 -7.12
N TYR A 134 1.35 7.17 -6.04
CA TYR A 134 2.22 6.95 -4.88
C TYR A 134 3.46 6.11 -5.21
N LEU A 135 3.34 5.17 -6.15
CA LEU A 135 4.44 4.32 -6.60
C LEU A 135 5.31 4.96 -7.68
N ASP A 136 5.05 6.22 -8.05
CA ASP A 136 5.73 6.95 -9.14
C ASP A 136 5.80 6.14 -10.43
N SER A 137 4.68 5.48 -10.79
CA SER A 137 4.59 4.60 -11.94
C SER A 137 3.62 5.15 -12.99
N ASP A 138 4.15 5.59 -14.13
CA ASP A 138 3.36 6.03 -15.28
C ASP A 138 2.65 4.88 -16.01
N GLN A 139 3.05 3.64 -15.73
CA GLN A 139 2.52 2.44 -16.37
C GLN A 139 1.77 1.56 -15.38
N GLN A 140 1.10 0.54 -15.91
CA GLN A 140 0.51 -0.51 -15.11
C GLN A 140 1.60 -1.20 -14.29
N ASN A 141 1.49 -1.13 -12.96
CA ASN A 141 2.41 -1.81 -12.06
C ASN A 141 2.07 -3.31 -11.95
N ASP A 142 3.03 -4.13 -11.50
CA ASP A 142 2.82 -5.58 -11.38
C ASP A 142 1.65 -5.95 -10.48
N PHE A 143 1.37 -5.14 -9.44
CA PHE A 143 0.21 -5.38 -8.59
C PHE A 143 -1.09 -5.34 -9.40
N GLU A 144 -1.26 -4.34 -10.25
CA GLU A 144 -2.39 -4.26 -11.16
C GLU A 144 -2.39 -5.37 -12.21
N ILE A 145 -1.22 -5.79 -12.70
CA ILE A 145 -1.11 -6.96 -13.58
C ILE A 145 -1.64 -8.20 -12.84
N GLN A 146 -1.22 -8.42 -11.59
CA GLN A 146 -1.70 -9.55 -10.79
C GLN A 146 -3.20 -9.47 -10.49
N MET A 147 -3.73 -8.28 -10.23
CA MET A 147 -5.18 -8.08 -10.09
C MET A 147 -5.92 -8.42 -11.39
N ASN A 148 -5.43 -7.94 -12.53
CA ASN A 148 -6.04 -8.20 -13.84
C ASN A 148 -5.99 -9.67 -14.24
N LEU A 149 -4.88 -10.35 -13.97
CA LEU A 149 -4.66 -11.73 -14.40
C LEU A 149 -5.29 -12.76 -13.45
N ASN A 150 -5.31 -12.48 -12.14
CA ASN A 150 -5.77 -13.45 -11.16
C ASN A 150 -7.08 -13.03 -10.51
N PHE A 151 -7.18 -11.80 -10.00
CA PHE A 151 -8.32 -11.41 -9.16
C PHE A 151 -9.59 -11.12 -9.97
N PHE A 152 -9.51 -10.29 -11.01
CA PHE A 152 -10.69 -9.88 -11.79
C PHE A 152 -11.38 -11.03 -12.52
N PRO A 153 -10.64 -12.00 -13.11
CA PRO A 153 -11.28 -13.15 -13.72
C PRO A 153 -12.13 -13.96 -12.73
N TRP A 154 -11.65 -14.17 -11.50
CA TRP A 154 -12.44 -14.84 -10.46
C TRP A 154 -13.67 -14.04 -10.04
N MET A 155 -13.56 -12.71 -9.94
CA MET A 155 -14.72 -11.86 -9.65
C MET A 155 -15.78 -11.96 -10.75
N GLY A 156 -15.36 -11.92 -12.02
CA GLY A 156 -16.26 -12.09 -13.16
C GLY A 156 -16.92 -13.48 -13.21
N ALA A 157 -16.17 -14.54 -12.90
CA ALA A 157 -16.72 -15.89 -12.76
C ALA A 157 -17.79 -15.95 -11.67
N ALA A 158 -17.55 -15.32 -10.52
CA ALA A 158 -18.52 -15.23 -9.43
C ALA A 158 -19.79 -14.48 -9.88
N ASP A 159 -19.66 -13.34 -10.56
CA ASP A 159 -20.79 -12.54 -11.06
C ASP A 159 -21.67 -13.33 -12.01
N ASN A 160 -21.04 -13.96 -13.00
CA ASN A 160 -21.73 -14.70 -14.04
C ASN A 160 -22.49 -15.87 -13.43
N CYS A 161 -21.84 -16.61 -12.51
CA CYS A 161 -22.50 -17.72 -11.84
C CYS A 161 -23.67 -17.26 -10.97
N LEU A 162 -23.49 -16.20 -10.18
CA LEU A 162 -24.51 -15.67 -9.30
C LEU A 162 -25.72 -15.14 -10.08
N THR A 163 -25.47 -14.39 -11.16
CA THR A 163 -26.51 -13.79 -11.98
C THR A 163 -27.33 -14.87 -12.68
N ARG A 164 -26.68 -15.85 -13.31
CA ARG A 164 -27.38 -16.99 -13.94
C ARG A 164 -28.24 -17.77 -12.95
N ALA A 165 -27.71 -18.07 -11.76
CA ALA A 165 -28.48 -18.75 -10.73
C ALA A 165 -29.69 -17.93 -10.27
N TYR A 166 -29.51 -16.62 -10.08
CA TYR A 166 -30.60 -15.72 -9.72
C TYR A 166 -31.68 -15.64 -10.80
N ASP A 167 -31.30 -15.50 -12.07
CA ASP A 167 -32.24 -15.39 -13.19
C ASP A 167 -33.11 -16.65 -13.34
N VAL A 168 -32.52 -17.83 -13.11
CA VAL A 168 -33.25 -19.09 -13.08
C VAL A 168 -34.30 -19.09 -11.96
N VAL A 169 -33.95 -18.62 -10.76
CA VAL A 169 -34.92 -18.52 -9.64
C VAL A 169 -36.08 -17.58 -9.96
N GLN A 170 -35.83 -16.52 -10.73
CA GLN A 170 -36.86 -15.57 -11.15
C GLN A 170 -37.70 -16.05 -12.34
N SER A 171 -37.26 -17.09 -13.05
CA SER A 171 -38.01 -17.69 -14.16
C SER A 171 -39.24 -18.49 -13.68
N GLN A 172 -40.19 -18.73 -14.60
CA GLN A 172 -41.39 -19.54 -14.35
C GLN A 172 -41.16 -21.06 -14.49
N ALA A 173 -39.91 -21.54 -14.41
CA ALA A 173 -39.61 -22.96 -14.55
C ALA A 173 -40.05 -23.77 -13.31
N ASP A 174 -40.61 -24.96 -13.54
CA ASP A 174 -41.11 -25.85 -12.47
C ASP A 174 -40.00 -26.27 -11.48
N ASP A 175 -38.76 -26.46 -11.96
CA ASP A 175 -37.59 -26.93 -11.17
C ASP A 175 -36.54 -25.84 -10.89
N ARG A 176 -36.94 -24.57 -10.84
CA ARG A 176 -36.03 -23.41 -10.70
C ARG A 176 -35.02 -23.51 -9.57
N SER A 177 -35.43 -24.03 -8.40
CA SER A 177 -34.54 -24.11 -7.23
C SER A 177 -33.45 -25.15 -7.40
N ALA A 178 -33.77 -26.30 -8.01
CA ALA A 178 -32.81 -27.36 -8.28
C ALA A 178 -31.80 -26.91 -9.34
N LEU A 179 -32.28 -26.33 -10.45
CA LEU A 179 -31.42 -25.82 -11.51
C LEU A 179 -30.51 -24.68 -11.04
N ALA A 180 -31.01 -23.76 -10.20
CA ALA A 180 -30.18 -22.71 -9.63
C ALA A 180 -29.08 -23.25 -8.70
N GLN A 181 -29.38 -24.31 -7.93
CA GLN A 181 -28.38 -24.98 -7.10
C GLN A 181 -27.33 -25.72 -7.95
N GLU A 182 -27.75 -26.35 -9.04
CA GLU A 182 -26.84 -26.98 -10.00
C GLU A 182 -25.90 -25.95 -10.65
N ILE A 183 -26.41 -24.78 -11.06
CA ILE A 183 -25.58 -23.69 -11.57
C ILE A 183 -24.55 -23.24 -10.53
N LEU A 184 -24.97 -23.09 -9.26
CA LEU A 184 -24.06 -22.69 -8.17
C LEU A 184 -23.04 -23.77 -7.79
N ALA A 185 -23.30 -25.04 -8.13
CA ALA A 185 -22.36 -26.13 -7.97
C ALA A 185 -21.39 -26.23 -9.16
N ASN A 186 -21.80 -25.73 -10.33
CA ASN A 186 -21.07 -25.85 -11.59
C ASN A 186 -20.86 -24.49 -12.29
N CYS A 187 -20.20 -23.57 -11.59
CA CYS A 187 -19.77 -22.30 -12.16
C CYS A 187 -18.58 -22.50 -13.11
N SER A 188 -18.58 -21.76 -14.22
CA SER A 188 -17.40 -21.60 -15.08
C SER A 188 -16.27 -20.89 -14.34
N GLY A 189 -15.04 -21.38 -14.52
CA GLY A 189 -13.84 -20.75 -13.96
C GLY A 189 -13.39 -19.51 -14.72
N PRO A 190 -12.37 -18.81 -14.20
CA PRO A 190 -11.70 -17.73 -14.93
C PRO A 190 -11.00 -18.28 -16.16
N GLY A 191 -11.32 -17.71 -17.32
CA GLY A 191 -10.66 -18.08 -18.57
C GLY A 191 -11.03 -19.49 -19.05
N ASP A 192 -12.32 -19.85 -19.04
CA ASP A 192 -12.85 -20.99 -19.80
C ASP A 192 -12.39 -20.89 -21.27
N ILE A 193 -11.21 -21.47 -21.53
CA ILE A 193 -10.73 -21.83 -22.85
C ILE A 193 -11.68 -22.94 -23.30
N PRO A 194 -12.21 -22.90 -24.54
CA PRO A 194 -13.27 -23.82 -25.01
C PRO A 194 -13.04 -25.31 -24.72
N ASP A 195 -11.79 -25.73 -24.53
CA ASP A 195 -11.36 -27.13 -24.39
C ASP A 195 -11.07 -27.58 -22.94
N ILE A 196 -11.05 -26.68 -21.95
CA ILE A 196 -10.84 -27.05 -20.52
C ILE A 196 -11.99 -26.47 -19.70
N LYS A 197 -13.09 -27.22 -19.62
CA LYS A 197 -14.22 -26.88 -18.74
C LYS A 197 -13.93 -27.33 -17.32
N ALA A 198 -13.14 -26.55 -16.60
CA ALA A 198 -13.04 -26.72 -15.16
C ALA A 198 -14.31 -26.15 -14.51
N SER A 199 -15.08 -27.02 -13.85
CA SER A 199 -16.29 -26.65 -13.12
C SER A 199 -15.93 -26.36 -11.67
N TYR A 200 -16.38 -25.23 -11.14
CA TYR A 200 -16.14 -24.81 -9.77
C TYR A 200 -17.46 -24.53 -9.06
N SER A 201 -17.58 -24.92 -7.80
CA SER A 201 -18.67 -24.42 -6.96
C SER A 201 -18.46 -22.94 -6.65
N PHE A 202 -19.55 -22.19 -6.42
CA PHE A 202 -19.46 -20.82 -5.95
C PHE A 202 -18.67 -20.70 -4.63
N SER A 203 -18.73 -21.73 -3.78
CA SER A 203 -17.93 -21.79 -2.55
C SER A 203 -16.43 -21.88 -2.80
N GLU A 204 -16.00 -22.55 -3.86
CA GLU A 204 -14.58 -22.59 -4.27
C GLU A 204 -14.15 -21.24 -4.83
N ILE A 205 -14.96 -20.64 -5.70
CA ILE A 205 -14.70 -19.28 -6.20
C ILE A 205 -14.58 -18.28 -5.04
N SER A 206 -15.52 -18.31 -4.09
CA SER A 206 -15.51 -17.42 -2.92
C SER A 206 -14.28 -17.64 -2.04
N ARG A 207 -13.81 -18.89 -1.88
CA ARG A 207 -12.56 -19.19 -1.16
C ARG A 207 -11.33 -18.66 -1.90
N ALA A 208 -11.24 -18.86 -3.21
CA ALA A 208 -10.14 -18.34 -4.03
C ALA A 208 -10.09 -16.80 -3.98
N LEU A 209 -11.25 -16.15 -4.09
CA LEU A 209 -11.37 -14.69 -3.92
C LEU A 209 -10.91 -14.22 -2.55
N HIS A 210 -11.27 -14.94 -1.49
CA HIS A 210 -10.79 -14.60 -0.14
C HIS A 210 -9.27 -14.76 0.00
N GLY A 211 -8.69 -15.83 -0.57
CA GLY A 211 -7.23 -15.99 -0.65
C GLY A 211 -6.58 -14.82 -1.38
N CYS A 212 -7.14 -14.41 -2.52
CA CYS A 212 -6.68 -13.22 -3.23
C CYS A 212 -6.78 -11.93 -2.42
N GLU A 213 -7.88 -11.71 -1.69
CA GLU A 213 -8.05 -10.56 -0.81
C GLU A 213 -6.89 -10.48 0.20
N ILE A 214 -6.51 -11.61 0.80
CA ILE A 214 -5.36 -11.70 1.72
C ILE A 214 -4.06 -11.38 0.98
N ALA A 215 -3.82 -11.98 -0.20
CA ALA A 215 -2.62 -11.71 -0.98
C ALA A 215 -2.47 -10.24 -1.39
N VAL A 216 -3.58 -9.59 -1.74
CA VAL A 216 -3.66 -8.14 -2.03
C VAL A 216 -3.22 -7.34 -0.81
N VAL A 217 -3.82 -7.61 0.37
CA VAL A 217 -3.47 -6.92 1.62
C VAL A 217 -2.00 -7.10 1.97
N GLU A 218 -1.49 -8.34 1.94
CA GLU A 218 -0.11 -8.64 2.30
C GLU A 218 0.89 -8.00 1.34
N THR A 219 0.64 -8.12 0.03
CA THR A 219 1.44 -7.47 -1.01
C THR A 219 1.51 -5.97 -0.77
N LEU A 220 0.37 -5.32 -0.61
CA LEU A 220 0.30 -3.86 -0.48
C LEU A 220 0.85 -3.38 0.86
N ALA A 221 0.65 -4.14 1.95
CA ALA A 221 1.25 -3.84 3.24
C ALA A 221 2.79 -3.92 3.19
N VAL A 222 3.35 -4.90 2.48
CA VAL A 222 4.79 -5.01 2.26
C VAL A 222 5.29 -3.87 1.39
N THR A 223 4.59 -3.57 0.30
CA THR A 223 4.90 -2.47 -0.63
C THR A 223 4.99 -1.14 0.10
N VAL A 224 3.94 -0.78 0.85
CA VAL A 224 3.95 0.50 1.58
C VAL A 224 4.93 0.47 2.74
N ARG A 225 5.11 -0.66 3.44
CA ARG A 225 6.11 -0.74 4.51
C ARG A 225 7.54 -0.53 3.98
N ARG A 226 7.86 -1.02 2.79
CA ARG A 226 9.20 -0.89 2.19
C ARG A 226 9.42 0.47 1.52
N GLY A 227 8.38 1.09 0.97
CA GLY A 227 8.41 2.49 0.56
C GLY A 227 8.74 3.45 1.72
N ILE A 228 8.45 3.06 2.98
CA ILE A 228 8.87 3.82 4.19
C ILE A 228 10.35 3.65 4.51
N GLN A 229 10.93 2.48 4.23
CA GLN A 229 12.21 2.07 4.82
C GLN A 229 13.40 2.27 3.90
N ALA A 230 13.22 2.44 2.59
CA ALA A 230 14.36 2.39 1.69
C ALA A 230 14.22 3.32 0.47
N SER A 231 15.22 4.20 0.35
CA SER A 231 15.80 4.62 -0.94
C SER A 231 16.48 3.46 -1.68
N ASP A 232 16.63 2.28 -1.04
CA ASP A 232 17.58 1.23 -1.47
C ASP A 232 16.93 -0.15 -1.75
N ALA A 233 15.66 -0.36 -1.41
CA ALA A 233 14.97 -1.61 -1.72
C ALA A 233 14.45 -1.51 -3.16
N THR A 234 15.10 -2.22 -4.09
CA THR A 234 14.67 -2.20 -5.48
C THR A 234 13.30 -2.88 -5.60
N TRP A 235 12.38 -2.18 -6.25
CA TRP A 235 11.02 -2.63 -6.60
C TRP A 235 10.91 -4.11 -7.04
N PRO A 236 11.87 -4.70 -7.80
CA PRO A 236 11.86 -6.11 -8.21
C PRO A 236 11.71 -7.13 -7.08
N GLN A 237 12.30 -6.91 -5.91
CA GLN A 237 12.22 -7.89 -4.81
C GLN A 237 10.85 -7.90 -4.12
N VAL A 238 10.13 -6.77 -4.16
CA VAL A 238 8.75 -6.68 -3.66
C VAL A 238 7.81 -7.34 -4.66
N GLN A 239 8.06 -7.11 -5.95
CA GLN A 239 7.31 -7.71 -7.06
C GLN A 239 7.35 -9.25 -7.00
N GLU A 240 8.54 -9.86 -6.88
CA GLU A 240 8.66 -11.33 -6.89
C GLU A 240 7.85 -11.98 -5.76
N LYS A 241 7.91 -11.41 -4.54
CA LYS A 241 7.15 -11.93 -3.40
C LYS A 241 5.64 -11.73 -3.57
N ALA A 242 5.23 -10.57 -4.09
CA ALA A 242 3.83 -10.29 -4.40
C ALA A 242 3.26 -11.30 -5.39
N VAL A 243 3.95 -11.50 -6.52
CA VAL A 243 3.57 -12.46 -7.56
C VAL A 243 3.47 -13.87 -6.98
N ALA A 244 4.44 -14.29 -6.16
CA ALA A 244 4.40 -15.59 -5.51
C ALA A 244 3.18 -15.73 -4.58
N MET A 245 2.82 -14.70 -3.81
CA MET A 245 1.62 -14.71 -2.96
C MET A 245 0.34 -14.78 -3.78
N PHE A 246 0.20 -14.02 -4.86
CA PHE A 246 -0.95 -14.13 -5.76
C PHE A 246 -1.03 -15.54 -6.37
N GLN A 247 0.08 -16.08 -6.88
CA GLN A 247 0.10 -17.43 -7.45
C GLN A 247 -0.24 -18.51 -6.43
N HIS A 248 0.12 -18.32 -5.16
CA HIS A 248 -0.17 -19.25 -4.09
C HIS A 248 -1.62 -19.15 -3.60
N TYR A 249 -2.13 -17.95 -3.37
CA TYR A 249 -3.44 -17.75 -2.72
C TYR A 249 -4.61 -17.56 -3.69
N CYS A 250 -4.36 -17.09 -4.92
CA CYS A 250 -5.41 -16.90 -5.94
C CYS A 250 -5.63 -18.10 -6.84
N ARG A 251 -4.75 -19.10 -6.77
CA ARG A 251 -4.88 -20.31 -7.56
C ARG A 251 -5.56 -21.34 -6.66
N PRO A 252 -6.85 -21.67 -6.87
CA PRO A 252 -7.44 -22.79 -6.16
C PRO A 252 -6.60 -24.01 -6.51
N ASP A 253 -6.07 -24.70 -5.51
CA ASP A 253 -5.14 -25.81 -5.67
C ASP A 253 -5.65 -26.78 -6.76
N TRP A 254 -4.97 -26.84 -7.90
CA TRP A 254 -5.30 -27.73 -9.03
C TRP A 254 -4.79 -29.17 -8.79
N GLU A 255 -4.22 -29.44 -7.61
CA GLU A 255 -3.55 -30.70 -7.25
C GLU A 255 -4.35 -31.56 -6.26
N GLY A 256 -5.69 -31.44 -6.28
CA GLY A 256 -6.61 -32.34 -5.58
C GLY A 256 -7.17 -33.42 -6.50
#